data_AF-A0A7C9MFI2-F1
#
_entry.id   AF-A0A7C9MFI2-F1
#
_cell.length_a   1.000
_cell.length_b   1.000
_cell.length_c   1.000
_cell.angle_alpha   90.00
_cell.angle_beta   90.00
_cell.angle_gamma   90.00
#
_symmetry.space_group_name_H-M   'P 1'
#
loop_
_entity.id
_entity.type
_entity.pdbx_description
1 polymer ?
#
loop_
_entity_poly.entity_id
_entity_poly.type
_entity_poly.pdbx_seq_one_letter_code
_entity_poly.pdbx_strand_id
1 'polypeptide(L)' 'MGGGSLIWFLIIAVAIVVPFWKLLPRFGISKYFALLAVLPAIALVLLWIMAFKDDIDGSAE' A
#
# COMPACT_ATOMS: atom_id res chain seq x y z
N MET A 1 16.63 -6.69 -26.76
CA MET A 1 15.47 -7.04 -25.91
C MET A 1 15.72 -6.45 -24.53
N GLY A 2 15.02 -5.39 -24.11
CA GLY A 2 15.31 -4.73 -22.82
C GLY A 2 14.44 -3.53 -22.46
N GLY A 3 13.76 -2.90 -23.44
CA GLY A 3 12.82 -1.80 -23.16
C GLY A 3 11.45 -2.25 -22.65
N GLY A 4 10.96 -3.41 -23.09
CA GLY A 4 9.63 -3.92 -22.70
C GLY A 4 9.54 -4.33 -21.23
N SER A 5 10.63 -4.82 -20.63
CA SER A 5 10.65 -5.24 -19.22
C SER A 5 10.52 -4.05 -18.27
N LEU A 6 11.23 -2.95 -18.53
CA LEU A 6 11.19 -1.77 -17.65
C LEU A 6 9.80 -1.11 -17.63
N ILE A 7 9.17 -0.97 -18.79
CA ILE A 7 7.80 -0.43 -18.90
C ILE A 7 6.83 -1.33 -18.12
N TRP A 8 6.96 -2.65 -18.23
CA TRP A 8 6.13 -3.60 -17.49
C TRP A 8 6.33 -3.49 -15.97
N PHE A 9 7.56 -3.34 -15.49
CA PHE A 9 7.83 -3.12 -14.06
C PHE A 9 7.18 -1.83 -13.53
N LEU A 10 7.21 -0.75 -14.30
CA LEU A 10 6.55 0.50 -13.91
C LEU A 10 5.03 0.35 -13.85
N ILE A 11 4.43 -0.37 -14.81
CA ILE A 11 2.99 -0.65 -14.80
C ILE A 11 2.61 -1.44 -13.54
N ILE A 12 3.35 -2.49 -13.20
CA ILE A 12 3.12 -3.27 -11.98
C ILE A 12 3.30 -2.40 -10.73
N ALA A 13 4.37 -1.61 -10.65
CA ALA A 13 4.61 -0.73 -9.51
C ALA A 13 3.45 0.25 -9.30
N VAL A 14 2.93 0.86 -10.38
CA VAL A 14 1.75 1.74 -10.31
C VAL A 14 0.51 0.96 -9.88
N ALA A 15 0.28 -0.23 -10.43
CA ALA A 15 -0.86 -1.08 -10.07
C ALA A 15 -0.85 -1.46 -8.58
N ILE A 16 0.33 -1.57 -7.96
CA ILE A 16 0.50 -1.83 -6.52
C ILE A 16 0.38 -0.54 -5.70
N VAL A 17 1.04 0.55 -6.08
CA VAL A 17 1.10 1.78 -5.29
C VAL A 17 -0.25 2.50 -5.24
N VAL A 18 -0.95 2.60 -6.38
CA VAL A 18 -2.22 3.35 -6.50
C VAL A 18 -3.30 2.90 -5.51
N PRO A 19 -3.61 1.60 -5.34
CA PRO A 19 -4.60 1.17 -4.35
C PRO A 19 -4.19 1.54 -2.93
N PHE A 20 -2.93 1.33 -2.53
CA PHE A 20 -2.44 1.77 -1.21
C PHE A 20 -2.53 3.28 -1.03
N TRP A 21 -2.27 4.05 -2.09
CA TRP A 21 -2.40 5.50 -2.06
C TRP A 21 -3.83 5.96 -1.75
N LYS A 22 -4.83 5.20 -2.22
CA LYS A 22 -6.25 5.44 -1.90
C LYS A 22 -6.69 4.87 -0.55
N LEU A 23 -6.10 3.76 -0.12
CA LEU A 23 -6.46 3.07 1.14
C LEU A 23 -5.87 3.78 2.35
N LEU A 24 -4.57 4.05 2.38
CA LEU A 24 -3.86 4.58 3.56
C LEU A 24 -4.50 5.84 4.17
N PRO A 25 -4.94 6.85 3.39
CA PRO A 25 -5.58 8.03 3.96
C PRO A 25 -6.90 7.75 4.69
N ARG A 26 -7.61 6.68 4.31
CA ARG A 26 -8.86 6.26 4.98
C ARG A 26 -8.61 5.75 6.39
N PHE A 27 -7.41 5.23 6.65
CA PHE A 27 -6.97 4.74 7.96
C PHE A 27 -6.11 5.79 8.70
N GLY A 28 -6.14 7.06 8.27
CA GLY A 28 -5.34 8.13 8.88
C GLY A 28 -3.83 8.01 8.67
N ILE A 29 -3.37 7.16 7.74
CA ILE A 29 -1.96 6.98 7.42
C ILE A 29 -1.56 7.90 6.25
N SER A 30 -0.36 8.48 6.32
CA SER A 30 0.13 9.37 5.27
C SER A 30 0.20 8.67 3.91
N LYS A 31 -0.36 9.33 2.90
CA LYS A 31 -0.49 8.85 1.53
C LYS A 31 0.86 8.49 0.87
N TYR A 32 1.95 9.11 1.31
CA TYR A 32 3.30 8.88 0.79
C TYR A 32 3.88 7.52 1.17
N PHE A 33 3.39 6.88 2.24
CA PHE A 33 3.80 5.52 2.61
C PHE A 33 3.40 4.46 1.57
N ALA A 34 2.45 4.78 0.67
CA ALA A 34 2.07 3.88 -0.43
C ALA A 34 3.24 3.54 -1.36
N LEU A 35 4.24 4.41 -1.48
CA LEU A 35 5.44 4.15 -2.30
C LEU A 35 6.23 2.94 -1.78
N LEU A 36 6.21 2.71 -0.46
CA LEU A 36 6.92 1.60 0.16
C LEU A 36 6.21 0.25 -0.09
N ALA A 37 4.92 0.26 -0.45
CA ALA A 37 4.15 -0.95 -0.74
C ALA A 37 4.63 -1.69 -2.00
N VAL A 38 5.50 -1.10 -2.82
CA VAL A 38 6.18 -1.83 -3.91
C VAL A 38 7.02 -2.99 -3.36
N LEU A 39 7.46 -2.90 -2.09
CA LEU A 39 8.14 -3.97 -1.38
C LEU A 39 7.08 -4.84 -0.68
N PRO A 40 6.96 -6.13 -1.05
CA PRO A 40 5.85 -6.98 -0.59
C PRO A 40 5.81 -7.16 0.93
N ALA A 41 6.98 -7.19 1.59
CA ALA A 41 7.04 -7.25 3.06
C ALA A 41 6.45 -5.98 3.71
N ILE A 42 6.71 -4.79 3.15
CA ILE A 42 6.14 -3.54 3.67
C ILE A 42 4.65 -3.47 3.36
N ALA A 43 4.22 -3.91 2.17
CA ALA A 43 2.80 -4.02 1.83
C ALA A 43 2.05 -4.88 2.85
N LEU A 44 2.62 -6.04 3.24
CA LEU A 44 2.04 -6.91 4.27
C LEU A 44 1.89 -6.18 5.62
N VAL A 45 2.93 -5.46 6.06
CA VAL A 45 2.89 -4.68 7.31
C VAL A 45 1.85 -3.57 7.24
N LEU A 46 1.77 -2.83 6.13
CA LEU A 46 0.75 -1.79 5.95
C LEU A 46 -0.66 -2.38 5.98
N LEU A 47 -0.88 -3.52 5.35
CA LEU A 47 -2.15 -4.24 5.41
C LEU A 47 -2.47 -4.69 6.84
N TRP A 48 -1.49 -5.21 7.59
CA TRP A 48 -1.66 -5.58 8.99
C TRP A 48 -2.09 -4.38 9.83
N ILE A 49 -1.39 -3.26 9.73
CA ILE A 49 -1.73 -2.04 10.46
C ILE A 49 -3.16 -1.59 10.14
N MET A 50 -3.57 -1.62 8.86
CA MET A 50 -4.93 -1.25 8.47
C MET A 50 -5.99 -2.24 8.96
N ALA A 51 -5.70 -3.55 8.96
CA ALA A 51 -6.63 -4.58 9.40
C ALA A 51 -6.92 -4.51 10.90
N PHE A 52 -5.90 -4.20 11.71
CA PHE A 52 -6.02 -4.09 13.18
C PHE A 52 -6.22 -2.64 13.65
N LYS A 53 -6.34 -1.67 12.74
CA LYS A 53 -6.57 -0.26 13.08
C LYS A 53 -7.86 -0.10 13.89
N ASP A 54 -8.93 -0.74 13.45
CA ASP A 54 -10.25 -0.64 14.08
C ASP A 54 -10.26 -1.26 15.49
N ASP A 55 -9.49 -2.34 15.69
CA ASP A 55 -9.29 -2.98 17.01
C ASP A 55 -8.51 -2.09 17.99
N ILE A 56 -7.65 -1.19 17.49
CA ILE A 56 -6.81 -0.29 18.29
C ILE A 56 -7.54 1.01 18.65
N ASP A 57 -8.35 1.54 17.73
CA ASP A 57 -9.05 2.82 17.92
C ASP A 57 -10.30 2.70 18.85
N GLY A 58 -10.54 1.52 19.44
CA GLY A 58 -11.47 1.35 20.57
C GLY A 58 -12.95 1.51 20.25
N SER A 59 -13.33 1.39 18.97
CA SER A 59 -14.73 1.30 18.55
C SER A 59 -15.20 -0.15 18.65
N ALA A 60 -15.11 -0.71 19.85
CA ALA A 60 -15.89 -1.89 20.22
C ALA A 60 -17.34 -1.43 20.40
N GLU A 61 -18.20 -1.73 19.44
CA GLU A 61 -19.64 -1.82 19.72
C GLU A 61 -19.95 -3.09 20.52
#